data_AF-B6AYC1-F1
#
_entry.id   AF-B6AYC1-F1
#
_cell.length_a   1.000
_cell.length_b   1.000
_cell.length_c   1.000
_cell.angle_alpha   90.00
_cell.angle_beta   90.00
_cell.angle_gamma   90.00
#
_symmetry.space_group_name_H-M   'P 1'
#
loop_
_entity.id
_entity.type
_entity.pdbx_description
1 polymer ?
#
loop_
_entity_poly.entity_id
_entity_poly.type
_entity_poly.pdbx_seq_one_letter_code
_entity_poly.pdbx_strand_id
1 'polypeptide(L)' 'MGVSLAPVTPRKDRKMAQNKTQATVVDPIDFIDTVEHPTRKADAHVLLVLFKRATRFEPKM' A
#
# COMPACT_ATOMS: atom_id res chain seq x y z
N MET A 1 -12.70 -2.77 43.94
CA MET A 1 -11.45 -2.03 43.69
C MET A 1 -11.31 -1.86 42.17
N GLY A 2 -11.90 -0.82 41.58
CA GLY A 2 -11.85 -0.56 40.15
C GLY A 2 -10.89 0.58 39.86
N VAL A 3 -9.79 0.30 39.16
CA VAL A 3 -8.82 1.34 38.78
C VAL A 3 -9.40 2.09 37.58
N SER A 4 -9.87 3.32 37.81
CA SER A 4 -10.28 4.23 36.74
C SER A 4 -9.03 4.71 36.00
N LEU A 5 -8.80 4.20 34.79
CA LEU A 5 -7.75 4.70 33.90
C LEU A 5 -8.11 6.12 33.48
N ALA A 6 -7.26 7.09 33.81
CA ALA A 6 -7.39 8.46 33.34
C ALA A 6 -7.32 8.52 31.80
N PRO A 7 -8.03 9.43 31.13
CA PRO A 7 -7.98 9.56 29.68
C PRO A 7 -6.56 9.92 29.24
N VAL A 8 -6.00 9.12 28.32
CA VAL A 8 -4.70 9.39 27.70
C VAL A 8 -4.81 10.67 26.88
N THR A 9 -4.22 11.76 27.35
CA THR A 9 -4.12 13.00 26.59
C THR A 9 -3.21 12.77 25.37
N PRO A 10 -3.68 12.99 24.12
CA PRO A 10 -2.83 12.86 22.96
C PRO A 10 -1.66 13.86 23.04
N ARG A 11 -0.43 13.40 22.78
CA ARG A 11 0.76 14.26 22.76
C ARG A 11 0.59 15.36 21.73
N LYS A 12 0.73 16.61 22.18
CA LYS A 12 0.39 17.84 21.44
C LYS A 12 1.22 18.06 20.16
N ASP A 13 2.39 17.47 20.00
CA ASP A 13 3.28 17.79 18.89
C ASP A 13 3.96 16.53 18.30
N ARG A 14 3.33 15.92 17.29
CA ARG A 14 3.98 14.88 16.47
C ARG A 14 4.03 15.39 15.03
N LYS A 15 5.13 16.04 14.64
CA LYS A 15 5.44 16.27 13.22
C LYS A 15 5.67 14.91 12.58
N MET A 16 4.63 14.34 11.97
CA MET A 16 4.74 13.14 11.17
C MET A 16 5.38 13.53 9.84
N ALA A 17 6.51 12.94 9.51
CA ALA A 17 7.09 13.09 8.17
C ALA A 17 6.09 12.55 7.15
N GLN A 18 5.79 13.33 6.13
CA GLN A 18 4.87 12.91 5.08
C GLN A 18 5.52 11.79 4.29
N ASN A 19 4.77 10.70 4.07
CA ASN A 19 5.25 9.60 3.23
C ASN A 19 5.58 10.14 1.84
N LYS A 20 6.73 9.75 1.30
CA LYS A 20 7.11 10.13 -0.07
C LYS A 20 6.23 9.43 -1.10
N THR A 21 5.85 8.18 -0.81
CA THR A 21 4.89 7.43 -1.61
C THR A 21 3.49 7.99 -1.39
N GLN A 22 2.91 8.51 -2.46
CA GLN A 22 1.52 8.95 -2.50
C GLN A 22 0.72 7.91 -3.28
N ALA A 23 -0.51 7.65 -2.85
CA ALA A 23 -1.41 6.80 -3.61
C ALA A 23 -1.82 7.52 -4.90
N THR A 24 -1.88 6.77 -5.99
CA THR A 24 -2.23 7.22 -7.32
C THR A 24 -3.58 6.64 -7.71
N VAL A 25 -4.30 7.32 -8.62
CA VAL A 25 -5.59 6.83 -9.16
C VAL A 25 -5.42 5.76 -10.24
N VAL A 26 -4.20 5.42 -10.62
CA VAL A 26 -3.90 4.48 -11.71
C VAL A 26 -4.03 3.04 -11.20
N ASP A 27 -4.74 2.20 -11.93
CA ASP A 27 -4.83 0.78 -11.62
C ASP A 27 -3.51 0.06 -11.97
N PRO A 28 -2.99 -0.82 -11.09
CA PRO A 28 -1.80 -1.61 -11.36
C PRO A 28 -1.85 -2.43 -12.67
N ILE A 29 -3.01 -2.96 -13.06
CA ILE A 29 -3.20 -3.74 -14.30
C ILE A 29 -3.06 -2.81 -15.50
N ASP A 30 -3.77 -1.68 -15.49
CA ASP A 30 -3.70 -0.67 -16.55
C ASP A 30 -2.25 -0.22 -16.79
N PHE A 31 -1.49 -0.02 -15.70
CA PHE A 31 -0.08 0.33 -15.80
C PHE A 31 0.78 -0.79 -16.41
N ILE A 32 0.59 -2.05 -15.98
CA ILE A 32 1.34 -3.20 -16.54
C ILE A 32 1.07 -3.32 -18.05
N ASP A 33 -0.15 -3.06 -18.49
CA ASP A 33 -0.52 -3.16 -19.90
C ASP A 33 0.16 -2.09 -20.77
N THR A 34 0.67 -0.99 -20.19
CA THR A 34 1.52 -0.01 -20.89
C THR A 34 2.96 -0.46 -21.13
N VAL A 35 3.42 -1.54 -20.49
CA VAL A 35 4.82 -2.00 -20.62
C VAL A 35 5.10 -2.52 -22.03
N GLU A 36 6.01 -1.90 -22.77
CA GLU A 36 6.35 -2.29 -24.15
C GLU A 36 6.93 -3.71 -24.25
N HIS A 37 7.84 -4.07 -23.34
CA HIS A 37 8.58 -5.33 -23.45
C HIS A 37 7.68 -6.54 -23.13
N PRO A 38 7.49 -7.49 -24.06
CA PRO A 38 6.49 -8.55 -23.94
C PRO A 38 6.73 -9.47 -22.74
N THR A 39 7.97 -9.93 -22.55
CA THR A 39 8.33 -10.78 -21.39
C THR A 39 8.11 -10.07 -20.06
N ARG A 40 8.53 -8.80 -19.94
CA ARG A 40 8.37 -8.04 -18.68
C ARG A 40 6.90 -7.79 -18.34
N LYS A 41 6.06 -7.54 -19.34
CA LYS A 41 4.60 -7.43 -19.16
C LYS A 41 4.02 -8.74 -18.63
N ALA A 42 4.36 -9.86 -19.27
CA ALA A 42 3.89 -11.18 -18.85
C ALA A 42 4.34 -11.53 -17.42
N ASP A 43 5.62 -11.28 -17.11
CA ASP A 43 6.18 -11.51 -15.77
C ASP A 43 5.50 -10.62 -14.72
N ALA A 44 5.23 -9.35 -15.04
CA ALA A 44 4.56 -8.43 -14.12
C ALA A 44 3.15 -8.88 -13.75
N HIS A 45 2.40 -9.44 -14.71
CA HIS A 45 1.09 -10.05 -14.43
C HIS A 45 1.20 -11.25 -13.47
N VAL A 46 2.20 -12.11 -13.65
CA VAL A 46 2.45 -13.24 -12.74
C VAL A 46 2.83 -12.76 -11.33
N LEU A 47 3.70 -11.75 -11.23
CA LEU A 47 4.11 -11.16 -9.96
C LEU A 47 2.94 -10.50 -9.24
N LEU A 48 2.05 -9.82 -9.95
CA LEU A 48 0.85 -9.23 -9.36
C LEU A 48 -0.04 -10.28 -8.68
N VAL A 49 -0.26 -11.41 -9.36
CA VAL A 49 -0.99 -12.55 -8.79
C VAL A 49 -0.26 -13.14 -7.57
N LEU A 50 1.06 -13.28 -7.66
CA LEU A 50 1.88 -13.79 -6.57
C LEU A 50 1.76 -12.89 -5.32
N PHE A 51 1.86 -11.57 -5.49
CA PHE A 51 1.78 -10.62 -4.38
C PHE A 51 0.41 -10.64 -3.72
N LYS A 52 -0.68 -10.64 -4.48
CA LYS A 52 -2.04 -10.80 -3.93
C LYS A 52 -2.16 -12.04 -3.04
N ARG A 53 -1.61 -13.17 -3.50
CA ARG A 53 -1.65 -14.45 -2.76
C ARG A 53 -0.79 -14.43 -1.50
N ALA A 54 0.40 -13.85 -1.59
CA ALA A 54 1.37 -13.84 -0.51
C ALA A 54 0.99 -12.85 0.61
N THR A 55 0.54 -11.65 0.26
CA THR A 55 0.26 -10.57 1.22
C THR A 55 -1.20 -10.53 1.68
N ARG A 56 -2.12 -11.11 0.89
CA ARG A 56 -3.58 -11.00 1.07
C ARG A 56 -4.10 -9.56 0.99
N PHE A 57 -3.34 -8.66 0.38
CA PHE A 57 -3.76 -7.29 0.14
C PHE A 57 -4.19 -7.07 -1.31
N GLU A 58 -5.13 -6.14 -1.49
CA GLU A 58 -5.47 -5.61 -2.80
C GLU A 58 -4.39 -4.63 -3.27
N PRO A 59 -3.94 -4.74 -4.53
CA PRO A 59 -2.88 -3.91 -5.06
C PRO A 59 -3.40 -2.49 -5.28
N LYS A 60 -2.57 -1.51 -4.95
CA LYS A 60 -2.83 -0.08 -5.16
C LYS A 60 -1.53 0.59 -5.57
N MET A 61 -1.60 1.50 -6.53
CA MET A 61 -0.50 2.42 -6.86
C MET A 61 -0.71 3.78 -6.20
#